data_AF-A0A2G1WG01-F1
#
_entry.id   AF-A0A2G1WG01-F1
#
_cell.length_a   1.000
_cell.length_b   1.000
_cell.length_c   1.000
_cell.angle_alpha   90.00
_cell.angle_beta   90.00
_cell.angle_gamma   90.00
#
_symmetry.space_group_name_H-M   'P 1'
#
loop_
_entity.id
_entity.type
_entity.pdbx_description
1 polymer ?
#
loop_
_entity_poly.entity_id
_entity_poly.type
_entity_poly.pdbx_seq_one_letter_code
_entity_poly.pdbx_strand_id
1 'polypeptide(L)'
;METIDRGSAGSARVAIVGGIHGDEPAGERIVRRLADALDAPEDGAGDGIVRLIVANEPALAAETRYTDTDLNRAFPGDADSDEYERALAPRLAAELEGMDAVLALHTSHSAPPPFAIYSDLTPSVRRSVTAMPVDYVVDAGGLRGTTLDSTVPNTVSIEVGRQGSETAVEFGYEACLAFLRAHGAVDDEPPTFSETTVVAGDKEVPKGSGEPTVHFANFEEIPVGAVFAEDDVYTHRVEEEGVVPILASEEGYEEIFGIYGRVMGTLEPPASADQTAAGGERVDEAETE
;
A
#
# COMPACT_ATOMS: atom_id res chain seq x y z
N MET A 1 10.11 -9.90 -12.96
CA MET A 1 9.41 -8.62 -12.94
C MET A 1 9.04 -8.18 -14.35
N GLU A 2 7.78 -7.81 -14.53
CA GLU A 2 7.24 -7.19 -15.73
C GLU A 2 6.86 -5.74 -15.43
N THR A 3 7.17 -4.84 -16.35
CA THR A 3 6.81 -3.41 -16.29
C THR A 3 5.94 -3.05 -17.49
N ILE A 4 4.82 -2.39 -17.23
CA ILE A 4 3.85 -1.97 -18.23
C ILE A 4 3.60 -0.47 -18.03
N ASP A 5 4.00 0.34 -19.00
CA ASP A 5 3.77 1.78 -18.96
C ASP A 5 2.46 2.14 -19.70
N ARG A 6 1.72 3.10 -19.14
CA ARG A 6 0.45 3.64 -19.64
C ARG A 6 0.45 5.17 -19.64
N GLY A 7 -0.41 5.74 -20.48
CA GLY A 7 -0.59 7.18 -20.58
C GLY A 7 -1.14 7.77 -19.28
N SER A 8 -0.70 8.99 -18.95
CA SER A 8 -1.24 9.81 -17.86
C SER A 8 -2.04 10.96 -18.47
N ALA A 9 -3.17 11.30 -17.87
CA ALA A 9 -3.95 12.48 -18.29
C ALA A 9 -3.20 13.80 -18.00
N GLY A 10 -2.40 13.82 -16.93
CA GLY A 10 -1.57 14.96 -16.51
C GLY A 10 -0.07 14.71 -16.66
N SER A 11 0.72 15.54 -15.97
CA SER A 11 2.18 15.43 -15.96
C SER A 11 2.75 14.49 -14.89
N ALA A 12 1.88 13.91 -14.05
CA ALA A 12 2.31 13.08 -12.93
C ALA A 12 2.90 11.75 -13.40
N ARG A 13 3.95 11.32 -12.72
CA ARG A 13 4.63 10.04 -12.90
C ARG A 13 4.33 9.17 -11.69
N VAL A 14 3.41 8.23 -11.81
CA VAL A 14 2.97 7.40 -10.69
C VAL A 14 3.19 5.93 -10.99
N ALA A 15 3.40 5.13 -9.95
CA ALA A 15 3.56 3.68 -10.08
C ALA A 15 2.60 2.88 -9.20
N ILE A 16 2.14 1.74 -9.71
CA ILE A 16 1.37 0.75 -8.97
C ILE A 16 2.10 -0.59 -9.07
N VAL A 17 2.41 -1.18 -7.92
CA VAL A 17 3.18 -2.41 -7.80
C VAL A 17 2.29 -3.51 -7.22
N GLY A 18 2.07 -4.56 -7.99
CA GLY A 18 1.41 -5.79 -7.55
C GLY A 18 2.37 -6.98 -7.52
N GLY A 19 1.98 -8.04 -6.79
CA GLY A 19 2.74 -9.29 -6.77
C GLY A 19 4.09 -9.19 -6.06
N ILE A 20 4.18 -8.40 -4.99
CA ILE A 20 5.35 -8.38 -4.10
C ILE A 20 5.51 -9.74 -3.40
N HIS A 21 4.38 -10.30 -2.95
CA HIS A 21 4.28 -11.69 -2.49
C HIS A 21 3.51 -12.52 -3.53
N GLY A 22 3.99 -13.72 -3.81
CA GLY A 22 3.43 -14.58 -4.86
C GLY A 22 2.13 -15.30 -4.51
N ASP A 23 1.83 -15.42 -3.22
CA ASP A 23 0.58 -15.98 -2.71
C ASP A 23 -0.56 -14.93 -2.64
N GLU A 24 -0.29 -13.68 -3.01
CA GLU A 24 -1.25 -12.56 -3.04
C GLU A 24 -1.64 -12.17 -4.49
N PRO A 25 -2.35 -13.02 -5.26
CA PRO A 25 -2.58 -12.84 -6.70
C PRO A 25 -3.50 -11.65 -7.04
N ALA A 26 -4.16 -11.05 -6.05
CA ALA A 26 -5.02 -9.89 -6.27
C ALA A 26 -4.24 -8.71 -6.89
N GLY A 27 -3.00 -8.48 -6.44
CA GLY A 27 -2.16 -7.40 -6.96
C GLY A 27 -1.86 -7.56 -8.45
N GLU A 28 -1.51 -8.76 -8.91
CA GLU A 28 -1.30 -9.03 -10.35
C GLU A 28 -2.60 -8.78 -11.13
N ARG A 29 -3.74 -9.30 -10.66
CA ARG A 29 -5.03 -9.15 -11.34
C ARG A 29 -5.44 -7.70 -11.48
N ILE A 30 -5.24 -6.88 -10.44
CA ILE A 30 -5.53 -5.44 -10.46
C ILE A 30 -4.61 -4.74 -11.47
N VAL A 31 -3.30 -5.02 -11.45
CA VAL A 31 -2.33 -4.46 -12.40
C VAL A 31 -2.70 -4.77 -13.84
N ARG A 32 -3.05 -6.03 -14.14
CA ARG A 32 -3.48 -6.43 -15.50
C ARG A 32 -4.77 -5.73 -15.92
N ARG A 33 -5.76 -5.65 -15.01
CA ARG A 33 -7.02 -4.95 -15.28
C ARG A 33 -6.82 -3.45 -15.56
N LEU A 34 -5.91 -2.79 -14.84
CA LEU A 34 -5.52 -1.41 -15.12
C LEU A 34 -4.80 -1.29 -16.46
N ALA A 35 -3.89 -2.21 -16.77
CA ALA A 35 -3.17 -2.22 -18.04
C ALA A 35 -4.10 -2.39 -19.25
N ASP A 36 -5.22 -3.09 -19.11
CA ASP A 36 -6.23 -3.23 -20.16
C ASP A 36 -7.17 -2.01 -20.26
N ALA A 37 -7.36 -1.29 -19.15
CA ALA A 37 -8.31 -0.17 -19.07
C ALA A 37 -7.69 1.20 -19.41
N LEU A 38 -6.40 1.39 -19.14
CA LEU A 38 -5.70 2.65 -19.38
C LEU A 38 -5.14 2.73 -20.81
N ASP A 39 -5.07 3.96 -21.33
CA ASP A 39 -4.54 4.23 -22.67
C ASP A 39 -3.05 3.91 -22.78
N ALA A 40 -2.62 3.56 -24.00
CA ALA A 40 -1.21 3.40 -24.31
C ALA A 40 -0.45 4.72 -24.07
N PRO A 41 0.87 4.69 -23.78
CA PRO A 41 1.65 5.89 -23.50
C PRO A 41 1.53 6.99 -24.56
N GLU A 42 1.46 6.62 -25.84
CA GLU A 42 1.31 7.54 -26.97
C GLU A 42 -0.08 8.18 -27.11
N ASP A 43 -1.09 7.58 -26.47
CA ASP A 43 -2.49 8.00 -26.55
C ASP A 43 -2.94 8.81 -25.32
N GLY A 44 -2.08 8.93 -24.30
CA GLY A 44 -2.33 9.75 -23.11
C GLY A 44 -2.40 11.24 -23.43
N ALA A 45 -3.28 11.97 -22.73
CA ALA A 45 -3.48 13.40 -22.95
C ALA A 45 -2.33 14.28 -22.39
N GLY A 46 -1.61 13.79 -21.37
CA GLY A 46 -0.50 14.48 -20.72
C GLY A 46 0.89 13.94 -21.09
N ASP A 47 1.93 14.50 -20.46
CA ASP A 47 3.33 14.08 -20.61
C ASP A 47 3.82 13.19 -19.45
N GLY A 48 2.94 12.87 -18.50
CA GLY A 48 3.19 11.97 -17.39
C GLY A 48 3.15 10.49 -17.79
N ILE A 49 3.23 9.61 -16.79
CA ILE A 49 3.19 8.16 -17.00
C ILE A 49 2.51 7.45 -15.83
N VAL A 50 1.78 6.38 -16.13
CA VAL A 50 1.32 5.40 -15.14
C VAL A 50 2.13 4.12 -15.35
N ARG A 51 3.02 3.82 -14.41
CA ARG A 51 3.85 2.61 -14.43
C ARG A 51 3.18 1.51 -13.62
N LEU A 52 2.88 0.40 -14.26
CA LEU A 52 2.28 -0.77 -13.63
C LEU A 52 3.32 -1.89 -13.57
N ILE A 53 3.53 -2.48 -12.39
CA ILE A 53 4.58 -3.48 -12.18
C ILE A 53 3.99 -4.76 -11.59
N VAL A 54 4.34 -5.90 -12.18
CA VAL A 54 4.20 -7.23 -11.56
C VAL A 54 5.58 -7.65 -11.07
N ALA A 55 5.79 -7.62 -9.74
CA ALA A 55 7.12 -7.68 -9.14
C ALA A 55 7.75 -9.09 -9.16
N ASN A 56 7.22 -10.02 -8.36
CA ASN A 56 7.82 -11.33 -8.10
C ASN A 56 7.15 -12.45 -8.91
N GLU A 57 7.39 -12.45 -10.23
CA GLU A 57 6.82 -13.45 -11.15
C GLU A 57 7.14 -14.91 -10.77
N PRO A 58 8.37 -15.28 -10.32
CA PRO A 58 8.64 -16.65 -9.88
C PRO A 58 7.79 -17.09 -8.69
N ALA A 59 7.61 -16.22 -7.69
CA ALA A 59 6.78 -16.52 -6.53
C ALA A 59 5.30 -16.63 -6.92
N LEU A 60 4.80 -15.73 -7.79
CA LEU A 60 3.44 -15.79 -8.32
C LEU A 60 3.19 -17.11 -9.08
N ALA A 61 4.12 -17.51 -9.95
CA ALA A 61 4.00 -18.75 -10.70
C ALA A 61 4.06 -20.01 -9.80
N ALA A 62 4.70 -19.90 -8.63
CA ALA A 62 4.77 -20.96 -7.63
C ALA A 62 3.61 -20.92 -6.63
N GLU A 63 2.79 -19.86 -6.62
CA GLU A 63 1.76 -19.59 -5.61
C GLU A 63 2.32 -19.61 -4.17
N THR A 64 3.57 -19.17 -4.00
CA THR A 64 4.23 -19.06 -2.69
C THR A 64 4.53 -17.61 -2.37
N ARG A 65 4.58 -17.27 -1.07
CA ARG A 65 4.90 -15.90 -0.63
C ARG A 65 6.18 -15.35 -1.25
N TYR A 66 7.22 -16.17 -1.29
CA TYR A 66 8.51 -15.90 -1.92
C TYR A 66 9.16 -17.22 -2.37
N THR A 67 10.30 -17.12 -3.06
CA THR A 67 11.10 -18.27 -3.52
C THR A 67 12.35 -18.49 -2.67
N ASP A 68 13.19 -17.48 -2.46
CA ASP A 68 14.39 -17.57 -1.62
C ASP A 68 14.24 -16.78 -0.31
N THR A 69 13.78 -15.52 -0.39
CA THR A 69 13.55 -14.69 0.79
C THR A 69 12.37 -13.73 0.61
N ASP A 70 11.76 -13.26 1.71
CA ASP A 70 10.66 -12.31 1.63
C ASP A 70 11.12 -10.98 1.03
N LEU A 71 10.63 -10.64 -0.17
CA LEU A 71 10.96 -9.41 -0.89
C LEU A 71 10.68 -8.17 -0.04
N ASN A 72 9.58 -8.15 0.70
CA ASN A 72 9.22 -7.02 1.57
C ASN A 72 9.98 -7.01 2.91
N ARG A 73 11.03 -7.83 3.02
CA ARG A 73 12.06 -7.77 4.06
C ARG A 73 13.46 -7.60 3.49
N ALA A 74 13.60 -7.56 2.17
CA ALA A 74 14.87 -7.57 1.48
C ALA A 74 15.37 -6.18 1.09
N PHE A 75 14.55 -5.12 1.13
CA PHE A 75 14.99 -3.78 0.70
C PHE A 75 16.06 -3.20 1.64
N PRO A 76 17.08 -2.47 1.11
CA PRO A 76 17.27 -2.10 -0.31
C PRO A 76 17.86 -3.21 -1.21
N GLY A 77 18.16 -4.37 -0.63
CA GLY A 77 18.62 -5.56 -1.34
C GLY A 77 20.10 -5.55 -1.70
N ASP A 78 20.47 -6.47 -2.58
CA ASP A 78 21.84 -6.69 -3.04
C ASP A 78 21.81 -7.24 -4.48
N ALA A 79 22.28 -6.43 -5.44
CA ALA A 79 22.25 -6.76 -6.87
C ALA A 79 23.15 -7.93 -7.25
N ASP A 80 24.14 -8.27 -6.40
CA ASP A 80 25.08 -9.37 -6.58
C ASP A 80 24.65 -10.64 -5.80
N SER A 81 23.48 -10.63 -5.16
CA SER A 81 22.98 -11.77 -4.39
C SER A 81 22.55 -12.93 -5.28
N ASP A 82 22.84 -14.15 -4.81
CA ASP A 82 22.32 -15.39 -5.41
C ASP A 82 20.83 -15.64 -5.04
N GLU A 83 20.30 -14.98 -4.01
CA GLU A 83 18.88 -15.05 -3.63
C GLU A 83 18.05 -14.14 -4.53
N TYR A 84 17.03 -14.69 -5.20
CA TYR A 84 16.26 -13.99 -6.23
C TYR A 84 15.67 -12.67 -5.72
N GLU A 85 14.97 -12.69 -4.58
CA GLU A 85 14.31 -11.48 -4.06
C GLU A 85 15.29 -10.40 -3.60
N ARG A 86 16.47 -10.78 -3.09
CA ARG A 86 17.51 -9.79 -2.73
C ARG A 86 18.06 -9.07 -3.95
N ALA A 87 18.23 -9.79 -5.06
CA ALA A 87 18.62 -9.20 -6.34
C ALA A 87 17.47 -8.45 -7.04
N LEU A 88 16.22 -8.83 -6.77
CA LEU A 88 15.03 -8.15 -7.28
C LEU A 88 14.78 -6.80 -6.62
N ALA A 89 14.98 -6.68 -5.30
CA ALA A 89 14.73 -5.44 -4.55
C ALA A 89 15.39 -4.18 -5.16
N PRO A 90 16.69 -4.13 -5.49
CA PRO A 90 17.30 -2.95 -6.10
C PRO A 90 16.83 -2.70 -7.53
N ARG A 91 16.43 -3.76 -8.27
CA ARG A 91 15.86 -3.62 -9.62
C ARG A 91 14.48 -2.98 -9.59
N LEU A 92 13.64 -3.40 -8.65
CA LEU A 92 12.32 -2.80 -8.42
C LEU A 92 12.47 -1.34 -7.96
N ALA A 93 13.37 -1.06 -7.02
CA ALA A 93 13.63 0.30 -6.57
C ALA A 93 14.07 1.23 -7.71
N ALA A 94 14.90 0.74 -8.64
CA ALA A 94 15.33 1.50 -9.81
C ALA A 94 14.18 1.83 -10.78
N GLU A 95 13.20 0.94 -10.96
CA GLU A 95 12.02 1.22 -11.79
C GLU A 95 11.07 2.27 -11.19
N LEU A 96 11.17 2.49 -9.87
CA LEU A 96 10.36 3.44 -9.11
C LEU A 96 11.08 4.77 -8.88
N GLU A 97 12.35 4.88 -9.28
CA GLU A 97 13.13 6.11 -9.12
C GLU A 97 12.49 7.25 -9.94
N GLY A 98 12.30 8.40 -9.29
CA GLY A 98 11.72 9.58 -9.92
C GLY A 98 10.20 9.52 -10.11
N MET A 99 9.50 8.57 -9.48
CA MET A 99 8.04 8.59 -9.39
C MET A 99 7.57 9.59 -8.32
N ASP A 100 6.53 10.35 -8.64
CA ASP A 100 5.88 11.31 -7.74
C ASP A 100 5.11 10.60 -6.62
N ALA A 101 4.58 9.41 -6.90
CA ALA A 101 3.86 8.57 -5.95
C ALA A 101 3.93 7.08 -6.36
N VAL A 102 3.98 6.20 -5.36
CA VAL A 102 3.97 4.75 -5.56
C VAL A 102 2.90 4.10 -4.67
N LEU A 103 2.12 3.18 -5.23
CA LEU A 103 1.15 2.37 -4.50
C LEU A 103 1.54 0.89 -4.59
N ALA A 104 1.80 0.26 -3.44
CA ALA A 104 2.15 -1.16 -3.34
C ALA A 104 0.94 -1.97 -2.84
N LEU A 105 0.49 -2.94 -3.63
CA LEU A 105 -0.70 -3.72 -3.37
C LEU A 105 -0.36 -4.97 -2.56
N HIS A 106 -1.08 -5.15 -1.45
CA HIS A 106 -1.00 -6.31 -0.58
C HIS A 106 -2.39 -6.86 -0.26
N THR A 107 -2.44 -8.16 0.03
CA THR A 107 -3.58 -8.79 0.69
C THR A 107 -3.10 -9.60 1.88
N SER A 108 -3.96 -9.78 2.86
CA SER A 108 -3.61 -10.56 4.05
C SER A 108 -4.72 -11.54 4.41
N HIS A 109 -4.43 -12.48 5.30
CA HIS A 109 -5.44 -13.30 5.96
C HIS A 109 -6.03 -12.60 7.21
N SER A 110 -5.66 -11.35 7.45
CA SER A 110 -6.16 -10.55 8.57
C SER A 110 -7.62 -10.17 8.37
N ALA A 111 -8.34 -9.99 9.48
CA ALA A 111 -9.73 -9.55 9.43
C ALA A 111 -9.84 -8.13 8.81
N PRO A 112 -10.94 -7.81 8.11
CA PRO A 112 -11.22 -6.44 7.64
C PRO A 112 -11.16 -5.42 8.79
N PRO A 113 -11.03 -4.11 8.49
CA PRO A 113 -11.16 -3.46 7.17
C PRO A 113 -9.86 -3.40 6.35
N PRO A 114 -9.92 -3.07 5.05
CA PRO A 114 -8.77 -2.58 4.28
C PRO A 114 -8.17 -1.32 4.88
N PHE A 115 -6.86 -1.12 4.73
CA PHE A 115 -6.16 0.05 5.26
C PHE A 115 -4.85 0.33 4.50
N ALA A 116 -4.35 1.55 4.61
CA ALA A 116 -3.07 1.96 4.03
C ALA A 116 -1.96 1.94 5.08
N ILE A 117 -0.70 1.86 4.63
CA ILE A 117 0.51 1.88 5.45
C ILE A 117 1.50 2.85 4.80
N TYR A 118 2.12 3.70 5.60
CA TYR A 118 3.27 4.51 5.18
C TYR A 118 4.38 4.44 6.22
N SER A 119 5.61 4.73 5.79
CA SER A 119 6.77 4.85 6.70
C SER A 119 7.29 6.28 6.85
N ASP A 120 7.00 7.18 5.90
CA ASP A 120 7.29 8.61 5.98
C ASP A 120 6.10 9.44 5.44
N LEU A 121 5.68 10.46 6.18
CA LEU A 121 4.50 11.26 5.84
C LEU A 121 4.88 12.46 4.98
N THR A 122 5.09 12.23 3.68
CA THR A 122 5.31 13.29 2.68
C THR A 122 3.97 13.93 2.22
N PRO A 123 4.00 15.09 1.55
CA PRO A 123 2.80 15.66 0.91
C PRO A 123 2.16 14.71 -0.11
N SER A 124 2.96 13.91 -0.81
CA SER A 124 2.47 12.91 -1.77
C SER A 124 1.78 11.75 -1.05
N VAL A 125 2.39 11.23 0.02
CA VAL A 125 1.78 10.19 0.88
C VAL A 125 0.46 10.67 1.46
N ARG A 126 0.41 11.88 2.04
CA ARG A 126 -0.84 12.48 2.56
C ARG A 126 -1.92 12.53 1.49
N ARG A 127 -1.58 12.99 0.28
CA ARG A 127 -2.51 13.04 -0.86
C ARG A 127 -3.03 11.64 -1.21
N SER A 128 -2.16 10.63 -1.28
CA SER A 128 -2.53 9.25 -1.58
C SER A 128 -3.49 8.66 -0.53
N VAL A 129 -3.11 8.70 0.75
CA VAL A 129 -3.87 8.02 1.81
C VAL A 129 -5.21 8.69 2.12
N THR A 130 -5.32 10.01 1.90
CA THR A 130 -6.59 10.74 2.09
C THR A 130 -7.53 10.65 0.89
N ALA A 131 -7.05 10.19 -0.27
CA ALA A 131 -7.88 10.00 -1.45
C ALA A 131 -8.44 8.59 -1.59
N MET A 132 -7.71 7.59 -1.10
CA MET A 132 -8.16 6.20 -1.15
C MET A 132 -9.32 5.95 -0.17
N PRO A 133 -10.23 5.01 -0.49
CA PRO A 133 -11.40 4.72 0.33
C PRO A 133 -11.05 3.83 1.54
N VAL A 134 -10.14 4.29 2.40
CA VAL A 134 -9.71 3.61 3.63
C VAL A 134 -10.04 4.47 4.85
N ASP A 135 -10.51 3.83 5.92
CA ASP A 135 -10.82 4.51 7.18
C ASP A 135 -9.56 4.70 8.07
N TYR A 136 -8.57 3.83 7.87
CA TYR A 136 -7.36 3.74 8.67
C TYR A 136 -6.11 3.80 7.81
N VAL A 137 -5.11 4.51 8.33
CA VAL A 137 -3.74 4.52 7.81
C VAL A 137 -2.77 4.23 8.95
N VAL A 138 -1.85 3.30 8.71
CA VAL A 138 -0.85 2.86 9.68
C VAL A 138 0.45 3.60 9.43
N ASP A 139 0.97 4.24 10.48
CA ASP A 139 2.34 4.74 10.52
C ASP A 139 3.27 3.60 10.94
N ALA A 140 4.06 3.11 9.99
CA ALA A 140 5.02 2.02 10.17
C ALA A 140 6.47 2.51 10.27
N GLY A 141 6.72 3.82 10.32
CA GLY A 141 8.07 4.38 10.32
C GLY A 141 8.93 3.94 11.51
N GLY A 142 8.28 3.55 12.63
CA GLY A 142 8.95 2.98 13.81
C GLY A 142 9.09 1.45 13.80
N LEU A 143 8.46 0.74 12.86
CA LEU A 143 8.35 -0.72 12.87
C LEU A 143 9.36 -1.43 11.97
N ARG A 144 9.49 -1.00 10.71
CA ARG A 144 10.27 -1.70 9.70
C ARG A 144 11.05 -0.73 8.83
N GLY A 145 12.29 -1.08 8.50
CA GLY A 145 13.17 -0.29 7.63
C GLY A 145 13.63 -1.04 6.38
N THR A 146 13.02 -2.20 6.09
CA THR A 146 13.38 -3.07 4.96
C THR A 146 12.20 -3.43 4.06
N THR A 147 11.09 -2.70 4.20
CA THR A 147 9.93 -2.78 3.31
C THR A 147 10.07 -1.81 2.13
N LEU A 148 9.31 -2.04 1.07
CA LEU A 148 9.28 -1.11 -0.08
C LEU A 148 8.89 0.31 0.35
N ASP A 149 7.85 0.45 1.18
CA ASP A 149 7.35 1.75 1.65
C ASP A 149 8.32 2.50 2.58
N SER A 150 9.22 1.78 3.24
CA SER A 150 10.27 2.36 4.09
C SER A 150 11.51 2.81 3.32
N THR A 151 11.70 2.34 2.09
CA THR A 151 12.94 2.53 1.32
C THR A 151 12.77 3.36 0.04
N VAL A 152 11.57 3.31 -0.57
CA VAL A 152 11.26 4.09 -1.77
C VAL A 152 10.39 5.30 -1.38
N PRO A 153 10.83 6.55 -1.68
CA PRO A 153 10.07 7.75 -1.34
C PRO A 153 8.65 7.75 -1.92
N ASN A 154 7.73 8.42 -1.22
CA ASN A 154 6.34 8.60 -1.65
C ASN A 154 5.56 7.28 -1.88
N THR A 155 6.01 6.19 -1.28
CA THR A 155 5.36 4.89 -1.37
C THR A 155 4.33 4.73 -0.26
N VAL A 156 3.16 4.24 -0.64
CA VAL A 156 2.11 3.77 0.25
C VAL A 156 1.86 2.30 -0.04
N SER A 157 1.89 1.47 0.99
CA SER A 157 1.39 0.09 0.88
C SER A 157 -0.09 0.06 1.24
N ILE A 158 -0.90 -0.75 0.56
CA ILE A 158 -2.32 -0.91 0.87
C ILE A 158 -2.68 -2.38 1.03
N GLU A 159 -3.31 -2.69 2.15
CA GLU A 159 -3.93 -4.00 2.42
C GLU A 159 -5.34 -3.98 1.86
N VAL A 160 -5.52 -4.49 0.63
CA VAL A 160 -6.79 -4.35 -0.12
C VAL A 160 -7.87 -5.34 0.33
N GLY A 161 -7.54 -6.24 1.26
CA GLY A 161 -8.48 -7.14 1.91
C GLY A 161 -8.00 -8.59 1.97
N ARG A 162 -8.97 -9.52 2.12
CA ARG A 162 -8.68 -10.93 2.33
C ARG A 162 -8.02 -11.56 1.09
N GLN A 163 -6.88 -12.18 1.28
CA GLN A 163 -6.15 -12.93 0.26
C GLN A 163 -7.03 -13.99 -0.41
N GLY A 164 -6.93 -14.09 -1.73
CA GLY A 164 -7.72 -14.99 -2.57
C GLY A 164 -9.20 -14.59 -2.77
N SER A 165 -9.64 -13.42 -2.28
CA SER A 165 -11.02 -12.97 -2.44
C SER A 165 -11.24 -12.07 -3.65
N GLU A 166 -12.37 -12.22 -4.34
CA GLU A 166 -12.80 -11.28 -5.40
C GLU A 166 -13.05 -9.87 -4.86
N THR A 167 -13.51 -9.77 -3.61
CA THR A 167 -13.73 -8.49 -2.94
C THR A 167 -12.44 -7.68 -2.79
N ALA A 168 -11.31 -8.34 -2.58
CA ALA A 168 -10.00 -7.67 -2.53
C ALA A 168 -9.59 -7.12 -3.89
N VAL A 169 -9.91 -7.82 -4.98
CA VAL A 169 -9.63 -7.36 -6.35
C VAL A 169 -10.49 -6.15 -6.71
N GLU A 170 -11.79 -6.19 -6.42
CA GLU A 170 -12.68 -5.06 -6.70
C GLU A 170 -12.32 -3.83 -5.85
N PHE A 171 -12.14 -4.00 -4.54
CA PHE A 171 -11.72 -2.88 -3.67
C PHE A 171 -10.37 -2.31 -4.10
N GLY A 172 -9.38 -3.17 -4.36
CA GLY A 172 -8.05 -2.72 -4.76
C GLY A 172 -8.06 -1.98 -6.10
N TYR A 173 -8.89 -2.40 -7.06
CA TYR A 173 -9.06 -1.68 -8.32
C TYR A 173 -9.64 -0.26 -8.10
N GLU A 174 -10.69 -0.13 -7.29
CA GLU A 174 -11.27 1.18 -6.96
C GLU A 174 -10.29 2.07 -6.19
N ALA A 175 -9.52 1.51 -5.26
CA ALA A 175 -8.47 2.23 -4.54
C ALA A 175 -7.35 2.70 -5.48
N CYS A 176 -6.96 1.89 -6.46
CA CYS A 176 -6.02 2.31 -7.51
C CYS A 176 -6.56 3.46 -8.35
N LEU A 177 -7.83 3.42 -8.77
CA LEU A 177 -8.43 4.53 -9.53
C LEU A 177 -8.48 5.82 -8.69
N ALA A 178 -8.86 5.72 -7.42
CA ALA A 178 -8.85 6.86 -6.50
C ALA A 178 -7.44 7.47 -6.35
N PHE A 179 -6.41 6.62 -6.19
CA PHE A 179 -5.01 7.03 -6.17
C PHE A 179 -4.59 7.73 -7.47
N LEU A 180 -4.90 7.14 -8.64
CA LEU A 180 -4.55 7.72 -9.94
C LEU A 180 -5.20 9.09 -10.15
N ARG A 181 -6.49 9.24 -9.81
CA ARG A 181 -7.21 10.52 -9.89
C ARG A 181 -6.64 11.57 -8.93
N ALA A 182 -6.25 11.17 -7.73
CA ALA A 182 -5.67 12.07 -6.73
C ALA A 182 -4.39 12.77 -7.23
N HIS A 183 -3.64 12.09 -8.10
CA HIS A 183 -2.42 12.58 -8.73
C HIS A 183 -2.65 13.09 -10.17
N GLY A 184 -3.89 13.13 -10.65
CA GLY A 184 -4.24 13.61 -11.99
C GLY A 184 -3.76 12.70 -13.12
N ALA A 185 -3.46 11.43 -12.83
CA ALA A 185 -3.09 10.45 -13.83
C ALA A 185 -4.30 9.92 -14.62
N VAL A 186 -5.49 10.00 -14.02
CA VAL A 186 -6.79 9.72 -14.62
C VAL A 186 -7.70 10.92 -14.32
N ASP A 187 -8.47 11.38 -15.31
CA ASP A 187 -9.30 12.60 -15.25
C ASP A 187 -10.77 12.38 -15.62
N ASP A 188 -11.24 11.14 -15.53
CA ASP A 188 -12.63 10.74 -15.81
C ASP A 188 -13.65 11.35 -14.83
N GLU A 189 -13.24 11.53 -13.57
CA GLU A 189 -13.98 12.27 -12.55
C GLU A 189 -13.06 12.99 -11.55
N PRO A 190 -13.54 14.03 -10.84
CA PRO A 190 -12.74 14.72 -9.84
C PRO A 190 -12.33 13.81 -8.68
N PRO A 191 -11.11 13.92 -8.14
CA PRO A 191 -10.69 13.16 -6.97
C PRO A 191 -11.47 13.61 -5.72
N THR A 192 -11.81 12.64 -4.88
CA THR A 192 -12.36 12.87 -3.55
C THR A 192 -11.27 12.75 -2.50
N PHE A 193 -11.33 13.56 -1.45
CA PHE A 193 -10.45 13.43 -0.30
C PHE A 193 -11.26 13.45 0.99
N SER A 194 -10.86 12.62 1.95
CA SER A 194 -11.46 12.53 3.27
C SER A 194 -10.39 12.44 4.36
N GLU A 195 -10.74 12.89 5.55
CA GLU A 195 -9.95 12.62 6.75
C GLU A 195 -9.84 11.10 6.97
N THR A 196 -8.65 10.61 7.35
CA THR A 196 -8.41 9.20 7.70
C THR A 196 -7.83 9.08 9.10
N THR A 197 -8.16 8.02 9.83
CA THR A 197 -7.63 7.78 11.18
C THR A 197 -6.20 7.25 11.10
N VAL A 198 -5.27 7.89 11.82
CA VAL A 198 -3.87 7.45 11.89
C VAL A 198 -3.68 6.52 13.08
N VAL A 199 -3.06 5.36 12.83
CA VAL A 199 -2.69 4.39 13.85
C VAL A 199 -1.18 4.17 13.79
N ALA A 200 -0.46 4.55 14.84
CA ALA A 200 0.96 4.27 14.95
C ALA A 200 1.19 2.81 15.35
N GLY A 201 1.97 2.09 14.56
CA GLY A 201 2.42 0.75 14.92
C GLY A 201 3.52 0.79 15.99
N ASP A 202 3.44 -0.12 16.96
CA ASP A 202 4.36 -0.16 18.12
C ASP A 202 5.24 -1.42 18.09
N LYS A 203 4.64 -2.60 18.25
CA LYS A 203 5.40 -3.86 18.36
C LYS A 203 4.65 -5.06 17.81
N GLU A 204 5.41 -5.98 17.23
CA GLU A 204 4.90 -7.30 16.85
C GLU A 204 4.51 -8.12 18.09
N VAL A 205 3.46 -8.94 17.93
CA VAL A 205 2.93 -9.81 18.98
C VAL A 205 3.29 -11.26 18.66
N PRO A 206 4.31 -11.85 19.32
CA PRO A 206 4.85 -13.15 18.94
C PRO A 206 3.85 -14.30 19.08
N LYS A 207 3.93 -15.27 18.17
CA LYS A 207 3.22 -16.54 18.21
C LYS A 207 4.16 -17.66 18.65
N GLY A 208 3.61 -18.66 19.30
CA GLY A 208 4.26 -19.90 19.69
C GLY A 208 3.93 -21.01 18.71
N SER A 209 4.11 -22.25 19.13
CA SER A 209 3.84 -23.43 18.30
C SER A 209 2.45 -24.05 18.57
N GLY A 210 1.58 -23.35 19.30
CA GLY A 210 0.25 -23.84 19.67
C GLY A 210 -0.84 -23.45 18.68
N GLU A 211 -2.08 -23.85 18.98
CA GLU A 211 -3.25 -23.43 18.18
C GLU A 211 -3.56 -21.94 18.44
N PRO A 212 -3.44 -21.06 17.43
CA PRO A 212 -3.58 -19.63 17.62
C PRO A 212 -5.05 -19.21 17.74
N THR A 213 -5.35 -18.31 18.69
CA THR A 213 -6.65 -17.66 18.85
C THR A 213 -6.47 -16.15 18.96
N VAL A 214 -7.27 -15.37 18.21
CA VAL A 214 -7.31 -13.90 18.29
C VAL A 214 -8.70 -13.44 18.74
N HIS A 215 -8.76 -12.55 19.72
CA HIS A 215 -10.01 -12.15 20.39
C HIS A 215 -10.57 -10.79 19.97
N PHE A 216 -9.81 -10.00 19.21
CA PHE A 216 -10.16 -8.62 18.84
C PHE A 216 -9.95 -8.38 17.34
N ALA A 217 -10.85 -7.60 16.74
CA ALA A 217 -10.74 -7.21 15.34
C ALA A 217 -9.69 -6.11 15.13
N ASN A 218 -9.17 -5.99 13.91
CA ASN A 218 -8.24 -4.91 13.57
C ASN A 218 -8.84 -3.53 13.89
N PHE A 219 -8.01 -2.67 14.48
CA PHE A 219 -8.36 -1.32 14.93
C PHE A 219 -9.38 -1.23 16.07
N GLU A 220 -9.82 -2.36 16.64
CA GLU A 220 -10.66 -2.40 17.84
C GLU A 220 -9.83 -2.12 19.09
N GLU A 221 -10.27 -1.19 19.94
CA GLU A 221 -9.59 -0.92 21.21
C GLU A 221 -9.72 -2.11 22.17
N ILE A 222 -8.57 -2.58 22.66
CA ILE A 222 -8.48 -3.70 23.59
C ILE A 222 -8.55 -3.18 25.03
N PRO A 223 -9.54 -3.60 25.84
CA PRO A 223 -9.62 -3.17 27.23
C PRO A 223 -8.39 -3.60 28.04
N VAL A 224 -7.98 -2.76 29.00
CA VAL A 224 -6.89 -3.11 29.93
C VAL A 224 -7.24 -4.39 30.68
N GLY A 225 -6.32 -5.35 30.65
CA GLY A 225 -6.51 -6.67 31.20
C GLY A 225 -7.35 -7.60 30.32
N ALA A 226 -7.63 -7.29 29.05
CA ALA A 226 -8.16 -8.28 28.12
C ALA A 226 -7.02 -9.07 27.46
N VAL A 227 -7.29 -10.30 27.04
CA VAL A 227 -6.37 -11.12 26.25
C VAL A 227 -6.57 -10.76 24.79
N PHE A 228 -5.55 -10.21 24.15
CA PHE A 228 -5.58 -9.92 22.71
C PHE A 228 -5.56 -11.22 21.90
N ALA A 229 -4.54 -12.03 22.14
CA ALA A 229 -4.29 -13.26 21.41
C ALA A 229 -3.56 -14.26 22.29
N GLU A 230 -3.75 -15.54 22.01
CA GLU A 230 -3.12 -16.63 22.75
C GLU A 230 -2.95 -17.87 21.90
N ASP A 231 -2.03 -18.73 22.32
CA ASP A 231 -1.86 -20.11 21.88
C ASP A 231 -1.44 -20.96 23.09
N ASP A 232 -1.06 -22.22 22.87
CA ASP A 232 -0.62 -23.13 23.93
C ASP A 232 0.66 -22.70 24.66
N VAL A 233 1.41 -21.72 24.12
CA VAL A 233 2.69 -21.22 24.63
C VAL A 233 2.57 -19.81 25.20
N TYR A 234 1.86 -18.91 24.52
CA TYR A 234 1.74 -17.50 24.87
C TYR A 234 0.29 -17.09 25.15
N THR A 235 0.12 -16.21 26.14
CA THR A 235 -1.12 -15.46 26.36
C THR A 235 -0.77 -13.99 26.43
N HIS A 236 -1.16 -13.22 25.42
CA HIS A 236 -0.86 -11.80 25.34
C HIS A 236 -1.99 -10.97 25.93
N ARG A 237 -1.78 -10.48 27.15
CA ARG A 237 -2.72 -9.58 27.84
C ARG A 237 -2.27 -8.13 27.69
N VAL A 238 -3.22 -7.26 27.37
CA VAL A 238 -2.96 -5.81 27.26
C VAL A 238 -2.92 -5.19 28.64
N GLU A 239 -1.86 -4.43 28.93
CA GLU A 239 -1.63 -3.79 30.24
C GLU A 239 -1.84 -2.27 30.22
N GLU A 240 -2.09 -1.70 29.04
CA GLU A 240 -2.15 -0.25 28.82
C GLU A 240 -3.41 0.13 28.02
N GLU A 241 -3.96 1.32 28.26
CA GLU A 241 -5.11 1.84 27.52
C GLU A 241 -4.75 2.23 26.08
N GLY A 242 -5.76 2.27 25.19
CA GLY A 242 -5.59 2.75 23.82
C GLY A 242 -4.81 1.84 22.87
N VAL A 243 -4.62 0.56 23.23
CA VAL A 243 -3.99 -0.44 22.37
C VAL A 243 -5.03 -0.98 21.39
N VAL A 244 -4.70 -0.97 20.10
CA VAL A 244 -5.47 -1.59 19.03
C VAL A 244 -4.61 -2.63 18.30
N PRO A 245 -5.19 -3.70 17.76
CA PRO A 245 -4.43 -4.63 16.94
C PRO A 245 -4.43 -4.18 15.47
N ILE A 246 -3.34 -4.47 14.78
CA ILE A 246 -3.12 -4.23 13.35
C ILE A 246 -2.65 -5.55 12.74
N LEU A 247 -3.12 -5.88 11.53
CA LEU A 247 -2.81 -7.13 10.84
C LEU A 247 -3.10 -8.39 11.69
N ALA A 248 -4.02 -8.31 12.64
CA ALA A 248 -4.43 -9.42 13.48
C ALA A 248 -4.96 -10.60 12.65
N SER A 249 -4.34 -11.76 12.82
CA SER A 249 -4.73 -13.00 12.16
C SER A 249 -4.24 -14.23 12.91
N GLU A 250 -5.08 -15.26 12.97
CA GLU A 250 -4.72 -16.58 13.49
C GLU A 250 -3.80 -17.33 12.53
N GLU A 251 -4.02 -17.20 11.22
CA GLU A 251 -3.34 -18.00 10.18
C GLU A 251 -2.48 -17.16 9.21
N GLY A 252 -2.53 -15.82 9.31
CA GLY A 252 -1.87 -14.94 8.32
C GLY A 252 -0.36 -14.82 8.44
N TYR A 253 0.20 -15.09 9.63
CA TYR A 253 1.65 -15.06 9.85
C TYR A 253 2.05 -16.22 10.75
N GLU A 254 3.18 -16.86 10.44
CA GLU A 254 3.70 -17.99 11.22
C GLU A 254 4.18 -17.55 12.60
N GLU A 255 4.90 -16.42 12.67
CA GLU A 255 5.64 -16.02 13.88
C GLU A 255 4.92 -14.97 14.74
N ILE A 256 3.84 -14.37 14.25
CA ILE A 256 3.13 -13.29 14.95
C ILE A 256 1.61 -13.44 14.85
N PHE A 257 0.91 -12.97 15.87
CA PHE A 257 -0.55 -12.78 15.83
C PHE A 257 -0.95 -11.51 15.11
N GLY A 258 -0.06 -10.51 15.05
CA GLY A 258 -0.29 -9.18 14.52
C GLY A 258 0.66 -8.18 15.15
N ILE A 259 0.29 -6.91 15.08
CA ILE A 259 1.06 -5.78 15.60
C ILE A 259 0.16 -4.99 16.56
N TYR A 260 0.67 -4.62 17.72
CA TYR A 260 0.02 -3.61 18.55
C TYR A 260 0.25 -2.22 17.97
N GLY A 261 -0.77 -1.38 18.00
CA GLY A 261 -0.68 0.03 17.65
C GLY A 261 -1.55 0.91 18.53
N ARG A 262 -1.54 2.21 18.23
CA ARG A 262 -2.29 3.25 18.95
C ARG A 262 -2.85 4.27 17.99
N VAL A 263 -4.11 4.67 18.21
CA VAL A 263 -4.73 5.76 17.46
C VAL A 263 -4.08 7.08 17.85
N MET A 264 -3.56 7.81 16.85
CA MET A 264 -2.86 9.09 17.06
C MET A 264 -3.74 10.31 16.79
N GLY A 265 -4.82 10.13 16.01
CA GLY A 265 -5.73 11.20 15.61
C GLY A 265 -6.19 11.01 14.15
N THR A 266 -6.66 12.08 13.54
CA THR A 266 -7.05 12.12 12.12
C THR A 266 -5.99 12.82 11.27
N LEU A 267 -5.86 12.38 10.03
CA LEU A 267 -5.03 13.00 9.00
C LEU A 267 -5.91 13.76 8.03
N GLU A 268 -5.79 15.08 8.05
CA GLU A 268 -6.49 15.98 7.14
C GLU A 268 -6.00 15.88 5.69
N PRO A 269 -6.90 16.00 4.70
CA PRO A 269 -6.56 16.20 3.29
C PRO A 269 -5.62 17.39 3.04
N PRO A 270 -4.89 17.42 1.89
CA PRO A 270 -4.13 18.59 1.49
C PRO A 270 -5.03 19.81 1.23
N ALA A 271 -4.63 20.98 1.73
CA ALA A 271 -5.40 22.24 1.66
C ALA A 271 -5.73 22.75 0.23
N SER A 272 -5.12 22.18 -0.82
CA SER A 272 -5.32 22.57 -2.22
C SER A 272 -6.21 21.62 -3.03
N ALA A 273 -6.86 20.65 -2.38
CA ALA A 273 -7.79 19.71 -3.04
C ALA A 273 -8.93 20.41 -3.81
N ASP A 274 -9.26 21.66 -3.46
CA ASP A 274 -10.29 22.48 -4.11
C ASP A 274 -9.82 23.31 -5.33
N GLN A 275 -8.51 23.42 -5.62
CA GLN A 275 -8.00 24.45 -6.55
C GLN A 275 -7.35 23.94 -7.86
N THR A 276 -7.06 22.64 -8.00
CA THR A 276 -6.47 22.13 -9.26
C THR A 276 -7.47 21.96 -10.40
N ALA A 277 -8.77 22.15 -10.17
CA ALA A 277 -9.80 22.12 -11.23
C ALA A 277 -9.98 23.46 -11.99
N ALA A 278 -9.35 24.56 -11.54
CA ALA A 278 -9.56 25.89 -12.11
C ALA A 278 -8.24 26.68 -12.21
N GLY A 279 -7.41 26.35 -13.20
CA GLY A 279 -6.13 27.03 -13.40
C GLY A 279 -5.60 26.99 -14.83
N GLY A 280 -6.47 26.83 -15.82
CA GLY A 280 -6.14 26.98 -17.23
C GLY A 280 -6.63 28.32 -17.78
N GLU A 281 -6.17 29.44 -17.22
CA GLU A 281 -6.44 30.74 -17.85
C GLU A 281 -5.39 31.05 -18.91
N ARG A 282 -5.93 31.25 -20.11
CA ARG A 282 -5.25 31.55 -21.37
C ARG A 282 -4.36 32.77 -21.22
N VAL A 283 -3.13 32.65 -21.70
CA VAL A 283 -2.33 33.81 -22.08
C VAL A 283 -2.92 34.33 -23.38
N ASP A 284 -3.74 35.38 -23.31
CA ASP A 284 -4.13 36.15 -24.50
C ASP A 284 -2.89 36.91 -25.00
N GLU A 285 -2.42 36.50 -26.18
CA GLU A 285 -1.53 37.29 -27.01
C GLU A 285 -2.25 38.58 -27.43
N ALA A 286 -1.79 39.71 -26.92
CA ALA A 286 -2.11 41.01 -27.50
C ALA A 286 -0.99 41.43 -28.46
N GLU A 287 -1.18 41.15 -29.75
CA GLU A 287 -0.56 41.90 -30.83
C GLU A 287 -1.17 43.30 -30.95
N THR A 288 -0.42 44.21 -31.60
CA THR A 288 -0.73 45.59 -32.08
C THR A 288 -0.65 46.71 -31.02
N GLU A 289 0.14 47.78 -31.15
CA GLU A 289 0.92 48.44 -32.24
C GLU A 289 2.22 49.06 -31.68
#